data_AF-A0A1C6RMX0-F1
#
_entry.id   AF-A0A1C6RMX0-F1
#
_cell.length_a   1.000
_cell.length_b   1.000
_cell.length_c   1.000
_cell.angle_alpha   90.00
_cell.angle_beta   90.00
_cell.angle_gamma   90.00
#
_symmetry.space_group_name_H-M   'P 1'
#
loop_
_entity.id
_entity.type
_entity.pdbx_description
1 polymer ?
#
loop_
_entity_poly.entity_id
_entity_poly.type
_entity_poly.pdbx_seq_one_letter_code
_entity_poly.pdbx_strand_id
1 'polypeptide(L)'
;MRTGELLRRLDQQCLPPLVRALTGRGRPRLLGWVAFASVGAVLLTAFWATDRPPVGDRTVGEVTRVGLGEGDSIPSYLRAAGDELAALPDPAPAAGSTWALVSLAEYLPPERLAPVLGDVPVAVVFGRVPLPGRQTQIVRIPAPRVPEDVRAGMVELAGRKEREAADYRARGAELTGDGPQERELRQLYQSGAEVATAEAAAYRAGCSCVYAAVVRAEPARLRTVAARPGVRAVDPAPEVERLDRTVFTPPLPEQEDQVRPPADEQLPSAPPSPRSTGPVPTGPVPSGTPGGTVTSAPAPTAPSSPAGSGGATTVAPQPSRSTPDGPISGDGSEPTP
;
A
#
# COMPACT_ATOMS: atom_id res chain seq x y z
N MET A 1 17.04 20.27 38.28
CA MET A 1 18.47 20.02 38.62
C MET A 1 19.25 20.01 37.31
N ARG A 2 20.33 20.80 37.22
CA ARG A 2 20.96 21.19 35.94
C ARG A 2 21.94 20.12 35.45
N THR A 3 21.84 19.75 34.19
CA THR A 3 22.62 18.72 33.47
C THR A 3 24.15 18.88 33.61
N GLY A 4 24.63 20.11 33.84
CA GLY A 4 26.06 20.40 34.05
C GLY A 4 26.63 19.90 35.38
N GLU A 5 25.82 19.78 36.44
CA GLU A 5 26.25 19.23 37.73
C GLU A 5 26.41 17.71 37.68
N LEU A 6 25.63 17.06 36.82
CA LEU A 6 25.63 15.62 36.63
C LEU A 6 26.87 15.16 35.84
N LEU A 7 27.27 15.94 34.82
CA LEU A 7 28.52 15.73 34.08
C LEU A 7 29.76 15.94 34.97
N ARG A 8 29.74 16.95 35.85
CA ARG A 8 30.87 17.23 36.75
C ARG A 8 31.04 16.18 37.84
N ARG A 9 29.94 15.56 38.27
CA ARG A 9 29.93 14.47 39.26
C ARG A 9 30.42 13.15 38.65
N LEU A 10 30.08 12.88 37.39
CA LEU A 10 30.61 11.75 36.62
C LEU A 10 32.13 11.88 36.39
N ASP A 11 32.61 13.07 36.06
CA ASP A 11 34.03 13.31 35.79
C ASP A 11 34.90 13.12 37.07
N GLN A 12 34.38 13.53 38.23
CA GLN A 12 35.07 13.34 39.52
C GLN A 12 35.02 11.91 40.07
N GLN A 13 34.00 11.11 39.74
CA GLN A 13 33.88 9.72 40.22
C GLN A 13 34.61 8.71 39.32
N CYS A 14 34.76 8.98 38.03
CA CYS A 14 35.32 8.00 37.08
C CYS A 14 36.85 8.13 36.86
N LEU A 15 37.44 9.30 37.08
CA LEU A 15 38.89 9.51 36.86
C LEU A 15 39.82 8.85 37.90
N PRO A 16 39.53 8.84 39.22
CA PRO A 16 40.44 8.24 40.21
C PRO A 16 40.68 6.72 40.10
N PRO A 17 39.69 5.86 39.75
CA PRO A 17 39.92 4.42 39.63
C PRO A 17 40.70 4.05 38.35
N LEU A 18 40.57 4.83 37.27
CA LEU A 18 41.29 4.58 36.01
C LEU A 18 42.80 4.84 36.14
N VAL A 19 43.21 5.85 36.92
CA VAL A 19 44.63 6.15 37.16
C VAL A 19 45.31 5.08 38.03
N ARG A 20 44.57 4.44 38.96
CA ARG A 20 45.10 3.32 39.77
C ARG A 20 45.22 2.02 38.99
N ALA A 21 44.36 1.78 38.00
CA ALA A 21 44.45 0.59 37.15
C ALA A 21 45.69 0.59 36.22
N LEU A 22 46.29 1.76 35.96
CA LEU A 22 47.42 1.91 35.02
C LEU A 22 48.81 1.68 35.64
N THR A 23 48.92 1.48 36.96
CA THR A 23 50.21 1.29 37.65
C THR A 23 50.45 -0.14 38.17
N GLY A 24 49.50 -1.06 37.97
CA GLY A 24 49.61 -2.46 38.40
C GLY A 24 50.23 -3.39 37.36
N ARG A 25 51.19 -4.22 37.79
CA ARG A 25 51.96 -5.21 37.01
C ARG A 25 51.11 -6.42 36.56
N GLY A 26 50.07 -6.16 35.75
CA GLY A 26 49.13 -7.15 35.20
C GLY A 26 48.70 -6.86 33.75
N ARG A 27 49.53 -6.10 33.00
CA ARG A 27 49.25 -5.55 31.67
C ARG A 27 48.68 -6.52 30.62
N PRO A 28 49.10 -7.80 30.47
CA PRO A 28 48.60 -8.63 29.36
C PRO A 28 47.16 -9.11 29.58
N ARG A 29 46.73 -9.33 30.83
CA ARG A 29 45.36 -9.79 31.13
C ARG A 29 44.33 -8.67 31.03
N LEU A 30 44.72 -7.44 31.41
CA LEU A 30 43.85 -6.28 31.28
C LEU A 30 43.63 -5.89 29.81
N LEU A 31 44.69 -5.96 28.99
CA LEU A 31 44.61 -5.71 27.55
C LEU A 31 43.71 -6.73 26.83
N GLY A 32 43.79 -8.01 27.19
CA GLY A 32 42.91 -9.04 26.64
C GLY A 32 41.44 -8.78 26.97
N TRP A 33 41.14 -8.38 28.21
CA TRP A 33 39.77 -8.09 28.63
C TRP A 33 39.18 -6.86 27.94
N VAL A 34 39.98 -5.81 27.77
CA VAL A 34 39.57 -4.60 27.03
C VAL A 34 39.32 -4.96 25.57
N ALA A 35 40.20 -5.73 24.91
CA ALA A 35 40.00 -6.15 23.53
C ALA A 35 38.71 -6.97 23.34
N PHE A 36 38.43 -7.93 24.23
CA PHE A 36 37.19 -8.71 24.19
C PHE A 36 35.95 -7.86 24.43
N ALA A 37 35.99 -6.92 25.37
CA ALA A 37 34.89 -5.99 25.61
C ALA A 37 34.64 -5.09 24.40
N SER A 38 35.68 -4.60 23.73
CA SER A 38 35.59 -3.81 22.51
C SER A 38 34.95 -4.60 21.37
N VAL A 39 35.42 -5.84 21.14
CA VAL A 39 34.88 -6.72 20.10
C VAL A 39 33.43 -7.07 20.40
N GLY A 40 33.10 -7.40 21.65
CA GLY A 40 31.73 -7.67 22.08
C GLY A 40 30.81 -6.46 21.88
N ALA A 41 31.27 -5.26 22.22
CA ALA A 41 30.51 -4.03 21.98
C ALA A 41 30.27 -3.76 20.49
N VAL A 42 31.28 -3.97 19.63
CA VAL A 42 31.15 -3.81 18.17
C VAL A 42 30.21 -4.86 17.56
N LEU A 43 30.28 -6.11 18.03
CA LEU A 43 29.37 -7.16 17.57
C LEU A 43 27.93 -6.91 18.04
N LEU A 44 27.76 -6.42 19.27
CA LEU A 44 26.45 -6.06 19.80
C LEU A 44 25.86 -4.87 19.04
N THR A 45 26.64 -3.83 18.73
CA THR A 45 26.17 -2.70 17.93
C THR A 45 25.91 -3.09 16.48
N ALA A 46 26.69 -4.00 15.91
CA ALA A 46 26.45 -4.56 14.59
C ALA A 46 25.14 -5.38 14.56
N PHE A 47 24.90 -6.23 15.56
CA PHE A 47 23.68 -7.01 15.70
C PHE A 47 22.44 -6.11 15.86
N TRP A 48 22.53 -5.08 16.71
CA TRP A 48 21.48 -4.06 16.85
C TRP A 48 21.34 -3.16 15.62
N ALA A 49 22.34 -3.10 14.74
CA ALA A 49 22.27 -2.34 13.49
C ALA A 49 21.68 -3.18 12.35
N THR A 50 21.83 -4.50 12.37
CA THR A 50 21.17 -5.40 11.41
C THR A 50 19.67 -5.52 11.64
N ASP A 51 19.20 -5.28 12.86
CA ASP A 51 17.77 -5.22 13.18
C ASP A 51 17.11 -3.87 12.86
N ARG A 52 17.88 -2.88 12.36
CA ARG A 52 17.29 -1.65 11.85
C ARG A 52 16.92 -1.85 10.38
N PRO A 53 15.67 -1.57 9.98
CA PRO A 53 15.32 -1.60 8.57
C PRO A 53 16.24 -0.65 7.79
N PRO A 54 16.67 -1.03 6.58
CA PRO A 54 17.60 -0.22 5.78
C PRO A 54 16.99 1.16 5.57
N VAL A 55 17.72 2.20 6.00
CA VAL A 55 17.36 3.60 5.73
C VAL A 55 17.48 3.79 4.21
N GLY A 56 16.34 3.87 3.54
CA GLY A 56 16.26 4.00 2.09
C GLY A 56 17.03 5.21 1.56
N ASP A 57 17.60 5.04 0.37
CA ASP A 57 18.28 6.08 -0.40
C ASP A 57 17.36 7.30 -0.59
N ARG A 58 17.74 8.44 -0.01
CA ARG A 58 16.94 9.68 0.06
C ARG A 58 16.76 10.40 -1.29
N THR A 59 17.17 9.78 -2.39
CA THR A 59 17.08 10.35 -3.74
C THR A 59 15.79 10.00 -4.48
N VAL A 60 14.98 9.10 -3.92
CA VAL A 60 13.57 8.89 -4.31
C VAL A 60 12.74 9.23 -3.07
N GLY A 61 11.75 10.13 -3.20
CA GLY A 61 10.95 10.56 -2.05
C GLY A 61 10.49 9.36 -1.22
N GLU A 62 10.77 9.37 0.09
CA GLU A 62 10.51 8.26 1.00
C GLU A 62 9.01 7.89 0.95
N VAL A 63 8.72 6.72 0.39
CA VAL A 63 7.36 6.16 0.33
C VAL A 63 7.22 5.21 1.51
N THR A 64 6.34 5.55 2.45
CA THR A 64 5.99 4.64 3.55
C THR A 64 5.30 3.41 2.95
N ARG A 65 5.72 2.21 3.34
CA ARG A 65 5.11 0.95 2.90
C ARG A 65 4.54 0.24 4.12
N VAL A 66 3.30 -0.23 3.99
CA VAL A 66 2.59 -0.99 5.03
C VAL A 66 2.05 -2.27 4.40
N GLY A 67 2.14 -3.39 5.11
CA GLY A 67 1.84 -4.72 4.58
C GLY A 67 3.07 -5.46 4.08
N LEU A 68 2.86 -6.42 3.17
CA LEU A 68 3.88 -7.40 2.78
C LEU A 68 4.65 -7.01 1.52
N GLY A 69 5.91 -7.43 1.45
CA GLY A 69 6.72 -7.52 0.24
C GLY A 69 6.55 -8.86 -0.50
N GLU A 70 7.14 -8.95 -1.69
CA GLU A 70 7.15 -10.19 -2.48
C GLU A 70 8.01 -11.27 -1.79
N GLY A 71 7.48 -12.50 -1.70
CA GLY A 71 8.16 -13.62 -1.03
C GLY A 71 8.08 -13.61 0.50
N ASP A 72 7.49 -12.57 1.12
CA ASP A 72 7.38 -12.48 2.57
C ASP A 72 6.46 -13.59 3.13
N SER A 73 6.81 -14.06 4.33
CA SER A 73 6.04 -15.03 5.11
C SER A 73 4.79 -14.38 5.70
N ILE A 74 3.63 -14.85 5.27
CA ILE A 74 2.35 -14.34 5.75
C ILE A 74 2.10 -14.72 7.21
N PRO A 75 2.37 -15.96 7.69
CA PRO A 75 2.22 -16.30 9.10
C PRO A 75 3.12 -15.45 10.01
N SER A 76 4.30 -15.06 9.53
CA SER A 76 5.20 -14.18 10.29
C SER A 76 4.65 -12.76 10.39
N TYR A 77 4.16 -12.23 9.27
CA TYR A 77 3.54 -10.91 9.21
C TYR A 77 2.28 -10.81 10.10
N LEU A 78 1.37 -11.77 10.02
CA LEU A 78 0.13 -11.75 10.82
C LEU A 78 0.43 -11.75 12.33
N ARG A 79 1.47 -12.48 12.75
CA ARG A 79 1.92 -12.49 14.15
C ARG A 79 2.51 -11.13 14.55
N ALA A 80 3.42 -10.59 13.73
CA ALA A 80 4.04 -9.29 14.00
C ALA A 80 3.00 -8.17 14.10
N ALA A 81 2.06 -8.09 13.15
CA ALA A 81 0.96 -7.12 13.18
C ALA A 81 0.11 -7.24 14.47
N GLY A 82 -0.17 -8.47 14.91
CA GLY A 82 -0.88 -8.73 16.17
C GLY A 82 -0.10 -8.28 17.40
N ASP A 83 1.20 -8.60 17.46
CA ASP A 83 2.09 -8.21 18.56
C ASP A 83 2.24 -6.68 18.63
N GLU A 84 2.38 -6.00 17.49
CA GLU A 84 2.47 -4.53 17.41
C GLU A 84 1.16 -3.86 17.85
N LEU A 85 0.00 -4.37 17.42
CA LEU A 85 -1.31 -3.88 17.86
C LEU A 85 -1.51 -4.05 19.37
N ALA A 86 -1.04 -5.17 19.93
CA ALA A 86 -1.09 -5.42 21.37
C ALA A 86 -0.15 -4.47 22.13
N ALA A 87 1.02 -4.14 21.56
CA ALA A 87 2.02 -3.27 22.17
C ALA A 87 1.68 -1.78 22.11
N LEU A 88 0.74 -1.37 21.26
CA LEU A 88 0.32 0.04 21.20
C LEU A 88 -0.17 0.53 22.58
N PRO A 89 0.29 1.69 23.07
CA PRO A 89 -0.24 2.23 24.31
C PRO A 89 -1.70 2.63 24.12
N ASP A 90 -2.52 2.42 25.14
CA ASP A 90 -3.83 3.09 25.17
C ASP A 90 -3.58 4.59 25.21
N PRO A 91 -4.22 5.35 24.32
CA PRO A 91 -3.94 6.77 24.23
C PRO A 91 -4.32 7.46 25.54
N ALA A 92 -3.46 8.35 26.03
CA ALA A 92 -3.92 9.43 26.90
C ALA A 92 -5.01 10.22 26.14
N PRO A 93 -5.94 10.93 26.79
CA PRO A 93 -7.06 11.62 26.10
C PRO A 93 -6.68 12.56 24.93
N ALA A 94 -5.39 12.87 24.75
CA ALA A 94 -4.83 13.67 23.66
C ALA A 94 -3.97 12.89 22.64
N ALA A 95 -3.65 11.60 22.87
CA ALA A 95 -2.91 10.77 21.94
C ALA A 95 -3.88 10.23 20.88
N GLY A 96 -3.79 10.76 19.66
CA GLY A 96 -4.82 10.62 18.64
C GLY A 96 -5.00 9.22 18.04
N SER A 97 -5.97 9.14 17.13
CA SER A 97 -6.21 7.98 16.26
C SER A 97 -5.01 7.69 15.34
N THR A 98 -4.68 6.41 15.15
CA THR A 98 -3.65 5.93 14.22
C THR A 98 -4.25 5.30 12.96
N TRP A 99 -3.49 5.28 11.88
CA TRP A 99 -3.85 4.49 10.70
C TRP A 99 -3.59 3.01 10.95
N ALA A 100 -4.38 2.16 10.29
CA ALA A 100 -4.15 0.72 10.27
C ALA A 100 -4.64 0.12 8.95
N LEU A 101 -3.96 -0.94 8.51
CA LEU A 101 -4.38 -1.81 7.43
C LEU A 101 -5.12 -3.01 8.02
N VAL A 102 -6.40 -3.16 7.65
CA VAL A 102 -7.23 -4.30 8.04
C VAL A 102 -7.27 -5.28 6.88
N SER A 103 -6.74 -6.48 7.10
CA SER A 103 -6.84 -7.60 6.16
C SER A 103 -8.04 -8.46 6.53
N LEU A 104 -8.90 -8.75 5.56
CA LEU A 104 -10.09 -9.59 5.75
C LEU A 104 -9.74 -11.06 5.55
N ALA A 105 -10.46 -11.95 6.24
CA ALA A 105 -10.27 -13.38 6.11
C ALA A 105 -10.80 -13.93 4.78
N GLU A 106 -11.79 -13.26 4.19
CA GLU A 106 -12.45 -13.63 2.95
C GLU A 106 -12.75 -12.37 2.12
N TYR A 107 -13.11 -12.59 0.86
CA TYR A 107 -13.68 -11.55 0.03
C TYR A 107 -15.09 -11.19 0.51
N LEU A 108 -15.34 -9.91 0.79
CA LEU A 108 -16.63 -9.42 1.25
C LEU A 108 -17.31 -8.54 0.20
N PRO A 109 -18.66 -8.59 0.12
CA PRO A 109 -19.44 -7.61 -0.63
C PRO A 109 -19.56 -6.32 0.19
N PRO A 110 -19.88 -5.17 -0.44
CA PRO A 110 -19.94 -3.87 0.22
C PRO A 110 -20.78 -3.87 1.51
N GLU A 111 -21.93 -4.53 1.50
CA GLU A 111 -22.93 -4.57 2.56
C GLU A 111 -22.43 -5.28 3.83
N ARG A 112 -21.42 -6.15 3.69
CA ARG A 112 -20.86 -6.93 4.80
C ARG A 112 -19.68 -6.22 5.48
N LEU A 113 -19.19 -5.12 4.93
CA LEU A 113 -18.03 -4.41 5.47
C LEU A 113 -18.34 -3.73 6.81
N ALA A 114 -19.45 -3.01 6.93
CA ALA A 114 -19.78 -2.28 8.16
C ALA A 114 -19.95 -3.21 9.39
N PRO A 115 -20.63 -4.37 9.30
CA PRO A 115 -20.66 -5.34 10.40
C PRO A 115 -19.28 -5.85 10.82
N VAL A 116 -18.33 -6.01 9.87
CA VAL A 116 -16.99 -6.54 10.14
C VAL A 116 -16.03 -5.47 10.67
N LEU A 117 -16.08 -4.24 10.13
CA LEU A 117 -15.19 -3.14 10.53
C LEU A 117 -15.74 -2.33 11.73
N GLY A 118 -17.04 -2.39 11.98
CA GLY A 118 -17.71 -1.60 13.01
C GLY A 118 -17.78 -0.12 12.68
N ASP A 119 -17.93 0.71 13.71
CA ASP A 119 -18.05 2.18 13.58
C ASP A 119 -16.69 2.87 13.41
N VAL A 120 -15.73 2.17 12.78
CA VAL A 120 -14.40 2.71 12.51
C VAL A 120 -14.40 3.42 11.16
N PRO A 121 -13.95 4.70 11.09
CA PRO A 121 -13.82 5.41 9.83
C PRO A 121 -12.91 4.68 8.85
N VAL A 122 -13.44 4.37 7.67
CA VAL A 122 -12.73 3.77 6.54
C VAL A 122 -12.29 4.89 5.61
N ALA A 123 -11.03 4.90 5.19
CA ALA A 123 -10.58 5.83 4.16
C ALA A 123 -10.62 5.21 2.77
N VAL A 124 -10.23 3.93 2.69
CA VAL A 124 -10.00 3.22 1.43
C VAL A 124 -10.28 1.74 1.64
N VAL A 125 -10.81 1.08 0.61
CA VAL A 125 -10.84 -0.38 0.51
C VAL A 125 -10.03 -0.89 -0.68
N PHE A 126 -9.51 -2.10 -0.54
CA PHE A 126 -8.84 -2.83 -1.61
C PHE A 126 -9.73 -3.96 -2.09
N GLY A 127 -9.86 -4.09 -3.40
CA GLY A 127 -10.66 -5.14 -4.01
C GLY A 127 -9.96 -5.82 -5.17
N ARG A 128 -10.43 -7.03 -5.46
CA ARG A 128 -10.22 -7.73 -6.73
C ARG A 128 -11.34 -8.73 -6.93
N VAL A 129 -11.63 -9.08 -8.17
CA VAL A 129 -12.61 -10.13 -8.48
C VAL A 129 -11.95 -11.50 -8.31
N PRO A 130 -12.39 -12.37 -7.40
CA PRO A 130 -11.78 -13.70 -7.28
C PRO A 130 -12.23 -14.61 -8.42
N LEU A 131 -11.47 -14.61 -9.52
CA LEU A 131 -11.65 -15.53 -10.65
C LEU A 131 -10.66 -16.71 -10.54
N PRO A 132 -11.14 -17.96 -10.44
CA PRO A 132 -10.25 -19.13 -10.36
C PRO A 132 -9.30 -19.21 -11.57
N GLY A 133 -8.01 -19.45 -11.30
CA GLY A 133 -6.99 -19.63 -12.33
C GLY A 133 -6.68 -18.38 -13.17
N ARG A 134 -7.17 -17.19 -12.77
CA ARG A 134 -7.02 -15.94 -13.51
C ARG A 134 -6.47 -14.83 -12.62
N GLN A 135 -5.56 -14.04 -13.18
CA GLN A 135 -5.09 -12.83 -12.53
C GLN A 135 -6.03 -11.66 -12.83
N THR A 136 -6.67 -11.14 -11.79
CA THR A 136 -7.57 -9.98 -11.88
C THR A 136 -6.91 -8.72 -11.34
N GLN A 137 -7.42 -7.55 -11.73
CA GLN A 137 -6.86 -6.28 -11.28
C GLN A 137 -7.14 -6.06 -9.78
N ILE A 138 -6.08 -5.76 -9.02
CA ILE A 138 -6.22 -5.21 -7.67
C ILE A 138 -6.52 -3.71 -7.80
N VAL A 139 -7.60 -3.28 -7.15
CA VAL A 139 -8.11 -1.91 -7.21
C VAL A 139 -8.18 -1.28 -5.83
N ARG A 140 -8.00 0.04 -5.79
CA ARG A 140 -8.11 0.87 -4.60
C ARG A 140 -9.32 1.79 -4.75
N ILE A 141 -10.27 1.71 -3.82
CA ILE A 141 -11.52 2.47 -3.86
C ILE A 141 -11.57 3.39 -2.63
N PRO A 142 -11.59 4.73 -2.79
CA PRO A 142 -11.87 5.64 -1.69
C PRO A 142 -13.25 5.35 -1.11
N ALA A 143 -13.35 5.22 0.22
CA ALA A 143 -14.57 4.76 0.87
C ALA A 143 -14.87 5.47 2.20
N PRO A 144 -14.95 6.81 2.25
CA PRO A 144 -15.29 7.54 3.47
C PRO A 144 -16.70 7.21 4.00
N ARG A 145 -17.61 6.74 3.13
CA ARG A 145 -18.95 6.26 3.49
C ARG A 145 -19.13 4.83 2.99
N VAL A 146 -19.07 3.88 3.92
CA VAL A 146 -19.35 2.47 3.66
C VAL A 146 -20.80 2.18 4.04
N PRO A 147 -21.60 1.52 3.17
CA PRO A 147 -21.20 0.87 1.91
C PRO A 147 -21.36 1.69 0.61
N GLU A 148 -21.86 2.93 0.67
CA GLU A 148 -22.26 3.72 -0.50
C GLU A 148 -21.12 3.99 -1.48
N ASP A 149 -19.97 4.45 -0.98
CA ASP A 149 -18.83 4.82 -1.83
C ASP A 149 -18.16 3.58 -2.44
N VAL A 150 -18.20 2.43 -1.75
CA VAL A 150 -17.70 1.17 -2.30
C VAL A 150 -18.57 0.71 -3.46
N ARG A 151 -19.90 0.77 -3.33
CA ARG A 151 -20.83 0.45 -4.43
C ARG A 151 -20.64 1.40 -5.61
N ALA A 152 -20.56 2.70 -5.36
CA ALA A 152 -20.31 3.69 -6.42
C ALA A 152 -19.00 3.40 -7.15
N GLY A 153 -17.92 3.15 -6.40
CA GLY A 153 -16.64 2.74 -6.97
C GLY A 153 -16.74 1.46 -7.80
N MET A 154 -17.46 0.43 -7.34
CA MET A 154 -17.68 -0.79 -8.13
C MET A 154 -18.42 -0.53 -9.45
N VAL A 155 -19.42 0.37 -9.48
CA VAL A 155 -20.09 0.75 -10.73
C VAL A 155 -19.13 1.43 -11.70
N GLU A 156 -18.28 2.35 -11.21
CA GLU A 156 -17.26 3.00 -12.03
C GLU A 156 -16.21 2.01 -12.57
N LEU A 157 -15.78 1.07 -11.72
CA LEU A 157 -14.88 -0.03 -12.08
C LEU A 157 -15.49 -0.90 -13.19
N ALA A 158 -16.77 -1.25 -13.07
CA ALA A 158 -17.48 -2.02 -14.08
C ALA A 158 -17.45 -1.31 -15.44
N GLY A 159 -17.81 -0.03 -15.48
CA GLY A 159 -17.77 0.75 -16.72
C GLY A 159 -16.36 0.89 -17.32
N ARG A 160 -15.32 1.00 -16.48
CA ARG A 160 -13.92 1.01 -16.96
C ARG A 160 -13.54 -0.34 -17.57
N LYS A 161 -13.91 -1.44 -16.93
CA LYS A 161 -13.61 -2.80 -17.38
C LYS A 161 -14.33 -3.17 -18.67
N GLU A 162 -15.53 -2.64 -18.91
CA GLU A 162 -16.21 -2.81 -20.20
C GLU A 162 -15.49 -2.11 -21.35
N ARG A 163 -15.00 -0.88 -21.12
CA ARG A 163 -14.19 -0.17 -22.11
C ARG A 163 -12.90 -0.92 -22.39
N GLU A 164 -12.22 -1.41 -21.36
CA GLU A 164 -11.02 -2.24 -21.50
C GLU A 164 -11.31 -3.52 -22.30
N ALA A 165 -12.43 -4.21 -22.05
CA ALA A 165 -12.84 -5.37 -22.83
C ALA A 165 -13.15 -5.02 -24.30
N ALA A 166 -13.76 -3.88 -24.58
CA ALA A 166 -14.00 -3.41 -25.94
C ALA A 166 -12.68 -3.09 -26.67
N ASP A 167 -11.74 -2.41 -25.99
CA ASP A 167 -10.42 -2.08 -26.53
C ASP A 167 -9.63 -3.35 -26.88
N TYR A 168 -9.67 -4.37 -26.04
CA TYR A 168 -9.04 -5.67 -26.34
C TYR A 168 -9.64 -6.33 -27.58
N ARG A 169 -10.97 -6.34 -27.71
CA ARG A 169 -11.63 -6.90 -28.91
C ARG A 169 -11.27 -6.13 -30.18
N ALA A 170 -11.22 -4.80 -30.10
CA ALA A 170 -10.85 -3.95 -31.24
C ALA A 170 -9.42 -4.27 -31.71
N ARG A 171 -8.45 -4.32 -30.78
CA ARG A 171 -7.06 -4.68 -31.09
C ARG A 171 -6.93 -6.09 -31.66
N GLY A 172 -7.70 -7.04 -31.13
CA GLY A 172 -7.74 -8.41 -31.66
C GLY A 172 -8.27 -8.49 -33.10
N ALA A 173 -9.22 -7.62 -33.47
CA ALA A 173 -9.80 -7.55 -34.80
C ALA A 173 -8.89 -6.88 -35.85
N GLU A 174 -7.95 -6.04 -35.41
CA GLU A 174 -6.94 -5.41 -36.29
C GLU A 174 -5.88 -6.41 -36.78
N LEU A 175 -5.73 -7.55 -36.10
CA LEU A 175 -4.79 -8.62 -36.46
C LEU A 175 -5.35 -9.50 -37.58
N THR A 176 -4.86 -9.30 -38.80
CA THR A 176 -5.35 -9.92 -40.04
C THR A 176 -4.49 -11.05 -40.57
N GLY A 177 -3.26 -11.22 -40.09
CA GLY A 177 -2.37 -12.29 -40.52
C GLY A 177 -2.49 -13.57 -39.69
N ASP A 178 -1.94 -14.64 -40.27
CA ASP A 178 -2.03 -16.01 -39.75
C ASP A 178 -0.67 -16.53 -39.23
N GLY A 179 0.30 -15.64 -39.03
CA GLY A 179 1.59 -16.01 -38.46
C GLY A 179 1.46 -16.55 -37.03
N PRO A 180 2.36 -17.43 -36.56
CA PRO A 180 2.37 -17.92 -35.18
C PRO A 180 2.31 -16.81 -34.12
N GLN A 181 3.10 -15.75 -34.30
CA GLN A 181 3.15 -14.60 -33.39
C GLN A 181 1.82 -13.83 -33.36
N GLU A 182 1.17 -13.67 -34.52
CA GLU A 182 -0.09 -12.94 -34.61
C GLU A 182 -1.25 -13.74 -34.02
N ARG A 183 -1.23 -15.08 -34.16
CA ARG A 183 -2.15 -15.97 -33.46
C ARG A 183 -2.00 -15.88 -31.95
N GLU A 184 -0.77 -15.88 -31.44
CA GLU A 184 -0.47 -15.72 -30.01
C GLU A 184 -0.97 -14.37 -29.48
N LEU A 185 -0.71 -13.28 -30.21
CA LEU A 185 -1.19 -11.95 -29.82
C LEU A 185 -2.72 -11.86 -29.84
N ARG A 186 -3.39 -12.49 -30.81
CA ARG A 186 -4.86 -12.59 -30.86
C ARG A 186 -5.41 -13.35 -29.67
N GLN A 187 -4.78 -14.46 -29.25
CA GLN A 187 -5.15 -15.20 -28.04
C GLN A 187 -5.00 -14.35 -26.79
N LEU A 188 -3.91 -13.58 -26.67
CA LEU A 188 -3.69 -12.67 -25.55
C LEU A 188 -4.79 -11.59 -25.47
N TYR A 189 -5.15 -10.97 -26.60
CA TYR A 189 -6.25 -9.99 -26.62
C TYR A 189 -7.61 -10.61 -26.32
N GLN A 190 -7.89 -11.82 -26.84
CA GLN A 190 -9.12 -12.54 -26.50
C GLN A 190 -9.20 -12.84 -25.00
N SER A 191 -8.13 -13.38 -24.41
CA SER A 191 -8.03 -13.68 -22.98
C SER A 191 -8.25 -12.43 -22.12
N GLY A 192 -7.61 -11.30 -22.50
CA GLY A 192 -7.81 -10.01 -21.83
C GLY A 192 -9.25 -9.51 -21.91
N ALA A 193 -9.91 -9.63 -23.07
CA ALA A 193 -11.31 -9.26 -23.24
C ALA A 193 -12.26 -10.10 -22.38
N GLU A 194 -12.00 -11.41 -22.26
CA GLU A 194 -12.76 -12.33 -21.42
C GLU A 194 -12.65 -11.97 -19.93
N VAL A 195 -11.42 -11.78 -19.42
CA VAL A 195 -11.18 -11.38 -18.02
C VAL A 195 -11.83 -10.03 -17.73
N ALA A 196 -11.61 -9.01 -18.57
CA ALA A 196 -12.19 -7.68 -18.36
C ALA A 196 -13.73 -7.71 -18.39
N THR A 197 -14.34 -8.55 -19.23
CA THR A 197 -15.80 -8.74 -19.26
C THR A 197 -16.31 -9.39 -17.98
N ALA A 198 -15.62 -10.43 -17.49
CA ALA A 198 -15.97 -11.11 -16.24
C ALA A 198 -15.83 -10.17 -15.03
N GLU A 199 -14.75 -9.38 -14.97
CA GLU A 199 -14.56 -8.36 -13.93
C GLU A 199 -15.67 -7.30 -13.96
N ALA A 200 -16.02 -6.81 -15.15
CA ALA A 200 -17.10 -5.82 -15.30
C ALA A 200 -18.44 -6.36 -14.80
N ALA A 201 -18.80 -7.58 -15.17
CA ALA A 201 -20.04 -8.22 -14.74
C ALA A 201 -20.08 -8.41 -13.22
N ALA A 202 -18.97 -8.88 -12.62
CA ALA A 202 -18.87 -9.08 -11.18
C ALA A 202 -19.03 -7.76 -10.40
N TYR A 203 -18.32 -6.70 -10.80
CA TYR A 203 -18.43 -5.40 -10.13
C TYR A 203 -19.84 -4.80 -10.26
N ARG A 204 -20.48 -4.93 -11.43
CA ARG A 204 -21.87 -4.48 -11.63
C ARG A 204 -22.86 -5.22 -10.73
N ALA A 205 -22.61 -6.50 -10.45
CA ALA A 205 -23.44 -7.32 -9.60
C ALA A 205 -23.19 -7.09 -8.09
N GLY A 206 -22.26 -6.21 -7.70
CA GLY A 206 -21.93 -5.99 -6.29
C GLY A 206 -21.20 -7.20 -5.67
N CYS A 207 -20.25 -7.77 -6.40
CA CYS A 207 -19.55 -8.98 -6.00
C CYS A 207 -18.87 -8.91 -4.62
N SER A 208 -18.67 -10.10 -4.04
CA SER A 208 -17.77 -10.28 -2.90
C SER A 208 -16.34 -10.17 -3.39
N CYS A 209 -15.80 -8.95 -3.35
CA CYS A 209 -14.55 -8.59 -4.02
C CYS A 209 -13.64 -7.71 -3.17
N VAL A 210 -14.08 -7.24 -2.01
CA VAL A 210 -13.25 -6.44 -1.08
C VAL A 210 -12.51 -7.38 -0.14
N TYR A 211 -11.20 -7.19 0.02
CA TYR A 211 -10.38 -8.07 0.87
C TYR A 211 -9.52 -7.34 1.90
N ALA A 212 -9.45 -6.00 1.84
CA ALA A 212 -8.79 -5.20 2.86
C ALA A 212 -9.35 -3.79 2.93
N ALA A 213 -9.09 -3.11 4.04
CA ALA A 213 -9.48 -1.72 4.28
C ALA A 213 -8.38 -0.95 5.02
N VAL A 214 -8.23 0.33 4.73
CA VAL A 214 -7.39 1.26 5.51
C VAL A 214 -8.31 2.11 6.37
N VAL A 215 -8.05 2.09 7.66
CA VAL A 215 -8.89 2.71 8.68
C VAL A 215 -8.10 3.66 9.57
N ARG A 216 -8.79 4.58 10.22
CA ARG A 216 -8.18 5.44 11.25
C ARG A 216 -8.99 5.39 12.54
N ALA A 217 -8.39 4.90 13.61
CA ALA A 217 -9.06 4.78 14.91
C ALA A 217 -8.08 4.76 16.09
N GLU A 218 -8.65 4.86 17.29
CA GLU A 218 -7.91 4.66 18.54
C GLU A 218 -7.45 3.18 18.66
N PRO A 219 -6.27 2.91 19.26
CA PRO A 219 -5.75 1.55 19.47
C PRO A 219 -6.76 0.57 20.09
N ALA A 220 -7.53 1.00 21.10
CA ALA A 220 -8.56 0.17 21.73
C ALA A 220 -9.68 -0.26 20.75
N ARG A 221 -10.09 0.63 19.85
CA ARG A 221 -11.06 0.30 18.79
C ARG A 221 -10.46 -0.63 17.76
N LEU A 222 -9.20 -0.43 17.38
CA LEU A 222 -8.50 -1.32 16.45
C LEU A 222 -8.38 -2.75 16.99
N ARG A 223 -8.12 -2.92 18.30
CA ARG A 223 -8.17 -4.24 18.96
C ARG A 223 -9.56 -4.86 18.93
N THR A 224 -10.60 -4.04 19.09
CA THR A 224 -11.98 -4.51 18.97
C THR A 224 -12.27 -5.00 17.55
N VAL A 225 -11.75 -4.32 16.52
CA VAL A 225 -11.84 -4.78 15.12
C VAL A 225 -11.08 -6.08 14.91
N ALA A 226 -9.86 -6.19 15.41
CA ALA A 226 -9.03 -7.39 15.30
C ALA A 226 -9.68 -8.64 15.93
N ALA A 227 -10.52 -8.45 16.96
CA ALA A 227 -11.26 -9.53 17.60
C ALA A 227 -12.53 -9.97 16.85
N ARG A 228 -12.93 -9.29 15.77
CA ARG A 228 -14.17 -9.60 15.05
C ARG A 228 -14.00 -10.78 14.09
N PRO A 229 -15.02 -11.65 13.98
CA PRO A 229 -15.07 -12.65 12.92
C PRO A 229 -14.94 -12.00 11.54
N GLY A 230 -14.16 -12.61 10.65
CA GLY A 230 -13.92 -12.12 9.29
C GLY A 230 -12.74 -11.14 9.17
N VAL A 231 -12.10 -10.73 10.27
CA VAL A 231 -10.83 -10.00 10.25
C VAL A 231 -9.67 -10.99 10.41
N ARG A 232 -8.72 -10.94 9.48
CA ARG A 232 -7.52 -11.79 9.48
C ARG A 232 -6.38 -11.16 10.26
N ALA A 233 -6.17 -9.86 10.07
CA ALA A 233 -5.20 -9.07 10.82
C ALA A 233 -5.56 -7.59 10.77
N VAL A 234 -5.08 -6.87 11.79
CA VAL A 234 -5.05 -5.42 11.83
C VAL A 234 -3.60 -5.03 12.05
N ASP A 235 -2.99 -4.43 11.04
CA ASP A 235 -1.60 -3.97 10.99
C ASP A 235 -1.57 -2.47 11.29
N PRO A 236 -1.25 -2.06 12.53
CA PRO A 236 -1.21 -0.65 12.90
C PRO A 236 -0.02 0.05 12.25
N ALA A 237 -0.25 1.21 11.65
CA ALA A 237 0.77 1.96 10.94
C ALA A 237 0.89 3.40 11.48
N PRO A 238 1.41 3.59 12.71
CA PRO A 238 1.59 4.93 13.32
C PRO A 238 2.54 5.84 12.54
N GLU A 239 3.43 5.27 11.72
CA GLU A 239 4.33 5.97 10.81
C GLU A 239 3.63 6.59 9.59
N VAL A 240 2.36 6.27 9.34
CA VAL A 240 1.59 6.84 8.24
C VAL A 240 1.08 8.23 8.63
N GLU A 241 1.72 9.28 8.10
CA GLU A 241 1.20 10.64 8.24
C GLU A 241 0.25 11.03 7.10
N ARG A 242 0.49 10.47 5.90
CA ARG A 242 -0.14 10.89 4.64
C ARG A 242 -0.47 9.72 3.74
N LEU A 243 -1.77 9.43 3.58
CA LEU A 243 -2.26 8.34 2.74
C LEU A 243 -1.86 8.44 1.27
N ASP A 244 -1.60 9.65 0.75
CA ASP A 244 -1.19 9.87 -0.64
C ASP A 244 0.28 9.50 -0.90
N ARG A 245 1.07 9.29 0.15
CA ARG A 245 2.48 8.90 0.09
C ARG A 245 2.76 7.53 0.71
N THR A 246 1.71 6.75 0.91
CA THR A 246 1.81 5.42 1.50
C THR A 246 1.32 4.36 0.51
N VAL A 247 2.11 3.30 0.37
CA VAL A 247 1.75 2.11 -0.39
C VAL A 247 1.33 1.02 0.58
N PHE A 248 0.09 0.56 0.45
CA PHE A 248 -0.42 -0.56 1.23
C PHE A 248 -0.43 -1.82 0.35
N THR A 249 0.11 -2.92 0.89
CA THR A 249 0.17 -4.24 0.23
C THR A 249 -0.43 -5.32 1.12
N PRO A 250 -1.78 -5.33 1.27
CA PRO A 250 -2.46 -6.36 2.06
C PRO A 250 -2.31 -7.76 1.44
N PRO A 251 -2.17 -8.82 2.25
CA PRO A 251 -2.23 -10.20 1.77
C PRO A 251 -3.59 -10.50 1.16
N LEU A 252 -3.59 -11.30 0.10
CA LEU A 252 -4.82 -11.84 -0.47
C LEU A 252 -5.39 -12.95 0.44
N PRO A 253 -6.73 -13.13 0.49
CA PRO A 253 -7.35 -14.19 1.29
C PRO A 253 -6.79 -15.59 1.00
N GLU A 254 -6.56 -15.94 -0.26
CA GLU A 254 -6.01 -17.26 -0.64
C GLU A 254 -4.50 -17.42 -0.42
N GLN A 255 -3.79 -16.34 -0.06
CA GLN A 255 -2.37 -16.42 0.24
C GLN A 255 -2.19 -16.74 1.72
N GLU A 256 -1.82 -17.99 2.03
CA GLU A 256 -1.66 -18.47 3.40
C GLU A 256 -0.20 -18.52 3.87
N ASP A 257 0.72 -18.95 3.00
CA ASP A 257 2.13 -19.16 3.36
C ASP A 257 3.03 -17.97 3.02
N GLN A 258 3.07 -17.61 1.75
CA GLN A 258 3.98 -16.61 1.20
C GLN A 258 3.30 -15.78 0.11
N VAL A 259 3.73 -14.52 0.00
CA VAL A 259 3.27 -13.63 -1.06
C VAL A 259 3.84 -14.07 -2.40
N ARG A 260 2.93 -14.44 -3.31
CA ARG A 260 3.24 -14.82 -4.69
C ARG A 260 2.19 -14.22 -5.63
N PRO A 261 2.57 -13.78 -6.84
CA PRO A 261 1.58 -13.39 -7.85
C PRO A 261 0.57 -14.54 -8.07
N PRO A 262 -0.74 -14.25 -8.16
CA PRO A 262 -1.72 -15.26 -8.55
C PRO A 262 -1.33 -15.86 -9.91
N ALA A 263 -1.44 -17.18 -10.04
CA ALA A 263 -1.18 -17.84 -11.31
C ALA A 263 -2.28 -17.48 -12.33
N ASP A 264 -1.89 -17.21 -13.58
CA ASP A 264 -2.81 -17.21 -14.72
C ASP A 264 -2.59 -18.50 -15.51
N GLU A 265 -3.54 -19.43 -15.39
CA GLU A 265 -3.46 -20.76 -16.00
C GLU A 265 -3.70 -20.73 -17.51
N GLN A 266 -4.22 -19.62 -18.05
CA GLN A 266 -4.55 -19.49 -19.47
C GLN A 266 -3.52 -18.68 -20.27
N LEU A 267 -2.49 -18.14 -19.61
CA LEU A 267 -1.32 -17.57 -20.28
C LEU A 267 -0.15 -18.56 -20.19
N PRO A 268 0.71 -18.65 -21.24
CA PRO A 268 1.91 -19.47 -21.16
C PRO A 268 2.75 -19.02 -19.96
N SER A 269 3.14 -19.95 -19.09
CA SER A 269 4.06 -19.63 -17.99
C SER A 269 5.36 -19.06 -18.56
N ALA A 270 5.80 -17.91 -18.04
CA ALA A 270 7.11 -17.38 -18.41
C ALA A 270 8.19 -18.44 -18.10
N PRO A 271 9.16 -18.69 -18.99
CA PRO A 271 10.23 -19.64 -18.71
C PRO A 271 11.01 -19.17 -17.48
N PRO A 272 11.46 -20.10 -16.61
CA PRO A 272 12.24 -19.73 -15.43
C PRO A 272 13.48 -18.97 -15.86
N SER A 273 13.74 -17.81 -15.24
CA SER A 273 14.97 -17.05 -15.49
C SER A 273 16.18 -17.96 -15.24
N PRO A 274 17.16 -18.02 -16.15
CA PRO A 274 18.32 -18.87 -15.94
C PRO A 274 19.05 -18.41 -14.68
N ARG A 275 19.28 -19.34 -13.74
CA ARG A 275 20.19 -19.10 -12.62
C ARG A 275 21.54 -18.76 -13.21
N SER A 276 22.05 -17.58 -12.91
CA SER A 276 23.36 -17.13 -13.38
C SER A 276 24.45 -17.95 -12.67
N THR A 277 24.76 -19.14 -13.20
CA THR A 277 25.94 -19.92 -12.84
C THR A 277 27.04 -19.58 -13.84
N GLY A 278 27.62 -18.38 -13.69
CA GLY A 278 28.79 -17.93 -14.45
C GLY A 278 30.01 -17.79 -13.52
N PRO A 279 31.23 -18.20 -13.93
CA PRO A 279 32.43 -18.03 -13.11
C PRO A 279 32.84 -16.56 -13.05
N VAL A 280 33.31 -16.11 -11.88
CA VAL A 280 33.86 -14.76 -11.64
C VAL A 280 35.10 -14.53 -12.52
N PRO A 281 35.13 -13.52 -13.42
CA PRO A 281 36.36 -13.11 -14.05
C PRO A 281 37.03 -12.01 -13.22
N THR A 282 38.17 -12.35 -12.63
CA THR A 282 39.16 -11.38 -12.13
C THR A 282 39.83 -10.68 -13.32
N GLY A 283 39.49 -9.41 -13.57
CA GLY A 283 40.17 -8.56 -14.55
C GLY A 283 39.68 -7.11 -14.50
N PRO A 284 40.56 -6.11 -14.68
CA PRO A 284 40.24 -4.70 -14.44
C PRO A 284 39.36 -4.12 -15.54
N VAL A 285 38.37 -3.33 -15.13
CA VAL A 285 37.35 -2.68 -15.96
C VAL A 285 37.97 -1.53 -16.77
N PRO A 286 37.93 -1.53 -18.12
CA PRO A 286 38.10 -0.31 -18.89
C PRO A 286 36.74 0.39 -19.05
N SER A 287 36.67 1.66 -18.65
CA SER A 287 35.57 2.56 -18.97
C SER A 287 35.44 2.73 -20.47
N GLY A 288 34.30 2.33 -21.03
CA GLY A 288 33.98 2.53 -22.44
C GLY A 288 32.49 2.37 -22.70
N THR A 289 31.80 3.49 -22.90
CA THR A 289 30.45 3.57 -23.50
C THR A 289 30.47 2.92 -24.89
N PRO A 290 29.47 2.10 -25.22
CA PRO A 290 28.53 2.50 -26.28
C PRO A 290 27.08 2.10 -25.97
N GLY A 291 26.15 2.80 -26.63
CA GLY A 291 24.72 2.71 -26.42
C GLY A 291 24.07 1.41 -26.89
N GLY A 292 22.87 1.20 -26.37
CA GLY A 292 21.97 0.10 -26.71
C GLY A 292 20.56 0.47 -26.29
N THR A 293 19.83 1.06 -27.22
CA THR A 293 18.39 1.33 -27.15
C THR A 293 17.65 0.02 -26.87
N VAL A 294 17.06 -0.12 -25.68
CA VAL A 294 16.04 -1.13 -25.43
C VAL A 294 14.69 -0.43 -25.53
N THR A 295 14.05 -0.62 -26.67
CA THR A 295 12.68 -0.17 -26.93
C THR A 295 11.76 -0.92 -25.96
N SER A 296 11.12 -0.20 -25.04
CA SER A 296 10.01 -0.71 -24.25
C SER A 296 8.74 -0.04 -24.76
N ALA A 297 7.69 -0.85 -24.90
CA ALA A 297 6.37 -0.55 -25.46
C ALA A 297 5.76 0.79 -24.98
N PRO A 298 4.89 1.42 -25.79
CA PRO A 298 4.49 2.81 -25.60
C PRO A 298 3.61 3.01 -24.36
N ALA A 299 3.96 4.03 -23.58
CA ALA A 299 3.14 4.56 -22.50
C ALA A 299 1.80 5.09 -23.04
N PRO A 300 0.67 4.94 -22.30
CA PRO A 300 -0.59 5.53 -22.71
C PRO A 300 -0.50 7.06 -22.66
N THR A 301 -0.74 7.68 -23.80
CA THR A 301 -0.81 9.13 -23.96
C THR A 301 -2.05 9.67 -23.22
N ALA A 302 -1.84 10.55 -22.24
CA ALA A 302 -2.92 11.34 -21.67
C ALA A 302 -3.52 12.26 -22.75
N PRO A 303 -4.85 12.46 -22.81
CA PRO A 303 -5.43 13.40 -23.76
C PRO A 303 -5.09 14.85 -23.36
N SER A 304 -4.38 15.53 -24.25
CA SER A 304 -4.13 16.96 -24.21
C SER A 304 -5.42 17.73 -24.54
N SER A 305 -5.92 18.51 -23.58
CA SER A 305 -6.91 19.56 -23.85
C SER A 305 -6.26 20.69 -24.66
N PRO A 306 -6.90 21.23 -25.71
CA PRO A 306 -6.34 22.36 -26.45
C PRO A 306 -6.55 23.68 -25.67
N ALA A 307 -5.45 24.38 -25.41
CA ALA A 307 -5.45 25.78 -25.05
C ALA A 307 -5.49 26.63 -26.33
N GLY A 308 -6.57 27.39 -26.50
CA GLY A 308 -6.66 28.49 -27.47
C GLY A 308 -6.76 29.82 -26.72
N SER A 309 -5.66 30.57 -26.67
CA SER A 309 -5.58 31.94 -26.15
C SER A 309 -6.12 32.95 -27.17
N GLY A 310 -6.84 33.97 -26.70
CA GLY A 310 -7.30 35.08 -27.56
C GLY A 310 -7.99 36.23 -26.81
N GLY A 311 -7.24 36.91 -25.96
CA GLY A 311 -7.37 38.30 -25.47
C GLY A 311 -8.64 39.16 -25.68
N ALA A 312 -9.12 39.64 -24.53
CA ALA A 312 -9.19 41.05 -24.14
C ALA A 312 -10.48 41.90 -24.37
N THR A 313 -10.99 42.35 -23.21
CA THR A 313 -11.52 43.69 -22.86
C THR A 313 -13.04 43.90 -22.82
N THR A 314 -13.47 44.30 -21.60
CA THR A 314 -14.36 45.44 -21.27
C THR A 314 -15.75 45.12 -20.70
N VAL A 315 -16.02 45.80 -19.57
CA VAL A 315 -17.30 46.25 -18.99
C VAL A 315 -18.02 45.29 -18.04
N ALA A 316 -17.93 45.62 -16.75
CA ALA A 316 -18.90 45.26 -15.72
C ALA A 316 -20.23 45.99 -15.91
N PRO A 317 -21.36 45.38 -15.53
CA PRO A 317 -22.26 46.10 -14.64
C PRO A 317 -22.84 45.25 -13.48
N GLN A 318 -23.37 46.01 -12.53
CA GLN A 318 -23.86 45.73 -11.18
C GLN A 318 -24.93 44.63 -11.00
N PRO A 319 -25.14 44.18 -9.74
CA PRO A 319 -26.19 43.22 -9.38
C PRO A 319 -27.56 43.89 -9.33
N SER A 320 -28.50 43.40 -10.12
CA SER A 320 -29.91 43.77 -10.02
C SER A 320 -30.59 42.88 -8.98
N ARG A 321 -30.93 43.49 -7.84
CA ARG A 321 -31.98 43.04 -6.92
C ARG A 321 -33.33 43.15 -7.63
N SER A 322 -34.18 42.14 -7.50
CA SER A 322 -35.62 42.28 -7.75
C SER A 322 -36.40 41.24 -6.94
N THR A 323 -36.86 41.65 -5.76
CA THR A 323 -38.13 41.21 -5.17
C THR A 323 -39.10 42.39 -5.37
N PRO A 324 -40.39 42.17 -5.70
CA PRO A 324 -41.41 42.28 -4.65
C PRO A 324 -42.63 41.34 -4.80
N ASP A 325 -43.11 40.87 -3.63
CA ASP A 325 -44.49 40.72 -3.13
C ASP A 325 -45.69 40.28 -4.02
N GLY A 326 -46.18 39.05 -3.74
CA GLY A 326 -47.55 38.61 -3.35
C GLY A 326 -48.82 39.00 -4.13
N PRO A 327 -50.05 38.59 -3.71
CA PRO A 327 -50.50 37.32 -3.07
C PRO A 327 -51.84 36.76 -3.64
N ILE A 328 -52.10 35.43 -3.65
CA ILE A 328 -53.45 34.80 -3.73
C ILE A 328 -53.34 33.39 -3.08
N SER A 329 -53.76 33.13 -1.84
CA SER A 329 -55.13 32.84 -1.31
C SER A 329 -55.80 31.53 -1.78
N GLY A 330 -56.05 30.64 -0.81
CA GLY A 330 -57.06 29.55 -0.77
C GLY A 330 -56.71 28.28 -1.55
N ASP A 331 -57.06 27.06 -1.16
CA ASP A 331 -57.90 26.48 -0.09
C ASP A 331 -57.63 24.96 -0.21
N GLY A 332 -57.31 24.18 0.82
CA GLY A 332 -58.31 23.57 1.70
C GLY A 332 -58.46 22.05 1.43
N SER A 333 -58.34 21.27 2.51
CA SER A 333 -59.01 19.96 2.74
C SER A 333 -58.27 18.65 2.41
N GLU A 334 -57.64 18.07 3.44
CA GLU A 334 -57.87 16.68 3.87
C GLU A 334 -58.93 16.73 5.00
N PRO A 335 -59.76 15.69 5.28
CA PRO A 335 -59.25 14.38 5.76
C PRO A 335 -60.01 13.11 5.30
N THR A 336 -59.24 12.02 5.32
CA THR A 336 -59.48 10.61 5.78
C THR A 336 -60.91 10.06 6.02
N PRO A 337 -61.12 8.76 5.71
CA PRO A 337 -61.96 7.85 6.49
C PRO A 337 -61.17 6.92 7.44
#